data_AF-B3QP70-F1
#
_entry.id   AF-B3QP70-F1
#
_cell.length_a   1.000
_cell.length_b   1.000
_cell.length_c   1.000
_cell.angle_alpha   90.00
_cell.angle_beta   90.00
_cell.angle_gamma   90.00
#
_symmetry.space_group_name_H-M   'P 1'
#
loop_
_entity.id
_entity.type
_entity.pdbx_description
1 polymer ?
#
loop_
_entity_poly.entity_id
_entity_poly.type
_entity_poly.pdbx_seq_one_letter_code
_entity_poly.pdbx_strand_id
1 'polypeptide(L)'
;MTANIAQLAIQHIEKDKFLDAIQCLQNAILEIEVSGSDRRKIRSLTSIMDKISEAAMFGSDWEEGRKAKKAAIVKLQKVIAA
;
A
#
# COMPACT_ATOMS: atom_id res chain seq x y z
N MET A 1 -6.30 12.74 -4.70
CA MET A 1 -5.31 12.63 -3.60
C MET A 1 -4.89 11.18 -3.37
N THR A 2 -5.82 10.29 -3.03
CA THR A 2 -5.57 8.84 -2.84
C THR A 2 -4.97 8.13 -4.05
N ALA A 3 -5.37 8.48 -5.27
CA ALA A 3 -4.78 7.91 -6.50
C ALA A 3 -3.28 8.23 -6.67
N ASN A 4 -2.87 9.47 -6.36
CA ASN A 4 -1.46 9.87 -6.43
C ASN A 4 -0.61 9.15 -5.37
N ILE A 5 -1.15 9.01 -4.15
CA ILE A 5 -0.51 8.24 -3.07
C ILE A 5 -0.37 6.78 -3.48
N ALA A 6 -1.41 6.19 -4.08
CA ALA A 6 -1.36 4.80 -4.52
C ALA A 6 -0.34 4.60 -5.64
N GLN A 7 -0.20 5.54 -6.58
CA GLN A 7 0.86 5.52 -7.59
C GLN A 7 2.26 5.62 -6.97
N LEU A 8 2.46 6.53 -6.02
CA LEU A 8 3.73 6.69 -5.32
C LEU A 8 4.11 5.42 -4.55
N ALA A 9 3.16 4.82 -3.83
CA ALA A 9 3.35 3.55 -3.13
C ALA A 9 3.74 2.41 -4.09
N ILE A 10 3.11 2.32 -5.27
CA ILE A 10 3.51 1.34 -6.30
C ILE A 10 4.97 1.54 -6.72
N GLN A 11 5.39 2.78 -7.00
CA GLN A 11 6.78 3.07 -7.39
C GLN A 11 7.80 2.66 -6.32
N HIS A 12 7.46 2.82 -5.03
CA HIS A 12 8.30 2.35 -3.94
C HIS A 12 8.36 0.82 -3.87
N ILE A 13 7.21 0.14 -4.01
CA ILE A 13 7.13 -1.33 -4.01
C ILE A 13 7.92 -1.93 -5.17
N GLU A 14 7.84 -1.35 -6.37
CA GLU A 14 8.58 -1.82 -7.55
C GLU A 14 10.08 -1.82 -7.30
N LYS A 15 10.60 -0.83 -6.58
CA LYS A 15 12.01 -0.67 -6.18
C LYS A 15 12.37 -1.40 -4.88
N ASP A 16 11.50 -2.28 -4.39
CA ASP A 16 11.65 -3.02 -3.12
C ASP A 16 11.83 -2.12 -1.88
N LYS A 17 11.38 -0.86 -1.98
CA LYS A 17 11.35 0.11 -0.88
C LYS A 17 10.06 -0.04 -0.08
N PHE A 18 9.84 -1.21 0.52
CA PHE A 18 8.57 -1.54 1.17
C PHE A 18 8.24 -0.63 2.36
N LEU A 19 9.23 -0.24 3.15
CA LEU A 19 9.04 0.68 4.28
C LEU A 19 8.60 2.07 3.83
N ASP A 20 9.17 2.59 2.73
CA ASP A 20 8.74 3.87 2.15
C ASP A 20 7.28 3.79 1.65
N ALA A 21 6.91 2.68 1.03
CA ALA A 21 5.53 2.45 0.58
C ALA A 21 4.56 2.39 1.77
N ILE A 22 4.94 1.74 2.88
CA ILE A 22 4.15 1.69 4.11
C ILE A 22 3.98 3.10 4.69
N GLN A 23 5.06 3.87 4.82
CA GLN A 23 5.02 5.24 5.33
C GLN A 23 4.09 6.13 4.49
N CYS A 24 4.14 5.98 3.15
CA CYS A 24 3.27 6.71 2.24
C CYS A 24 1.78 6.45 2.53
N LEU A 25 1.40 5.19 2.75
CA LEU A 25 0.03 4.81 3.09
C LEU A 25 -0.37 5.24 4.50
N GLN A 26 0.55 5.18 5.47
CA GLN A 26 0.30 5.65 6.84
C GLN A 26 -0.01 7.15 6.88
N ASN A 27 0.75 7.96 6.15
CA ASN A 27 0.50 9.40 6.08
C ASN A 27 -0.89 9.69 5.47
N ALA A 28 -1.27 8.95 4.43
CA ALA A 28 -2.58 9.06 3.82
C ALA A 28 -3.72 8.65 4.77
N ILE A 29 -3.53 7.60 5.56
CA ILE A 29 -4.51 7.19 6.59
C ILE A 29 -4.68 8.31 7.62
N LEU A 30 -3.58 8.88 8.12
CA LEU A 30 -3.63 9.98 9.09
C LEU A 30 -4.38 11.21 8.54
N GLU A 31 -4.14 11.58 7.28
CA GLU A 31 -4.87 12.68 6.62
C GLU A 31 -6.38 12.38 6.51
N ILE A 32 -6.74 11.14 6.19
CA ILE A 32 -8.13 10.69 6.11
C ILE A 32 -8.79 10.71 7.51
N GLU A 33 -8.08 10.27 8.55
CA GLU A 33 -8.54 10.31 9.95
C GLU A 33 -8.77 11.74 10.45
N VAL A 34 -7.82 12.64 10.20
CA VAL A 34 -7.90 14.06 10.60
C VAL A 34 -9.05 14.78 9.89
N SER A 35 -9.30 14.45 8.61
CA SER A 35 -10.42 15.02 7.86
C SER A 35 -11.78 14.43 8.24
N GLY A 36 -11.85 13.46 9.15
CA GLY A 36 -13.10 12.81 9.57
C GLY A 36 -13.76 11.96 8.48
N SER A 37 -12.99 11.64 7.43
CA SER A 37 -13.53 11.09 6.19
C SER A 37 -13.41 9.57 6.16
N ASP A 38 -14.51 8.85 6.00
CA ASP A 38 -14.56 7.50 5.43
C ASP A 38 -13.64 6.39 6.02
N ARG A 39 -14.09 5.80 7.13
CA ARG A 39 -13.48 4.60 7.76
C ARG A 39 -13.29 3.41 6.81
N ARG A 40 -14.05 3.31 5.71
CA ARG A 40 -13.90 2.22 4.74
C ARG A 40 -12.57 2.35 3.98
N LYS A 41 -12.18 3.58 3.63
CA LYS A 41 -10.89 3.85 2.97
C LYS A 41 -9.72 3.51 3.88
N ILE A 42 -9.80 3.88 5.16
CA ILE A 42 -8.78 3.52 6.16
C ILE A 42 -8.57 2.01 6.18
N ARG A 43 -9.64 1.22 6.37
CA ARG A 43 -9.55 -0.25 6.37
C ARG A 43 -8.95 -0.82 5.08
N SER A 44 -9.30 -0.24 3.93
CA SER A 44 -8.74 -0.65 2.64
C SER A 44 -7.23 -0.40 2.58
N LEU A 45 -6.77 0.79 2.98
CA LEU A 45 -5.36 1.15 2.99
C LEU A 45 -4.57 0.31 4.01
N THR A 46 -5.12 0.06 5.21
CA THR A 46 -4.52 -0.84 6.20
C THR A 46 -4.34 -2.26 5.64
N SER A 47 -5.35 -2.81 4.96
CA SER A 47 -5.25 -4.15 4.33
C SER A 47 -4.22 -4.21 3.17
N ILE A 48 -3.90 -3.07 2.56
CA ILE A 48 -2.82 -2.97 1.57
C ILE A 48 -1.47 -2.99 2.28
N MET A 49 -1.32 -2.20 3.37
CA MET A 49 -0.11 -2.20 4.19
C MET A 49 0.24 -3.60 4.69
N ASP A 50 -0.73 -4.39 5.15
CA ASP A 50 -0.47 -5.78 5.59
C ASP A 50 0.20 -6.62 4.51
N LYS A 51 -0.22 -6.45 3.24
CA LYS A 51 0.37 -7.16 2.10
C LYS A 51 1.75 -6.64 1.73
N ILE A 52 2.01 -5.35 1.93
CA ILE A 52 3.34 -4.77 1.74
C ILE A 52 4.28 -5.28 2.84
N SER A 53 3.82 -5.38 4.09
CA SER A 53 4.56 -5.95 5.21
C SER A 53 4.89 -7.42 4.99
N GLU A 54 3.95 -8.20 4.47
CA GLU A 54 4.18 -9.60 4.07
C GLU A 54 5.26 -9.70 2.97
N ALA A 55 5.21 -8.82 1.97
CA ALA A 55 6.26 -8.73 0.95
C ALA A 55 7.62 -8.34 1.53
N ALA A 56 7.65 -7.43 2.51
CA ALA A 56 8.87 -7.02 3.20
C ALA A 56 9.46 -8.12 4.07
N MET A 57 8.61 -8.95 4.71
CA MET A 57 9.02 -10.02 5.60
C MET A 57 9.65 -11.19 4.83
N PHE A 58 9.02 -11.62 3.73
CA PHE A 58 9.55 -12.72 2.91
C PHE A 58 10.63 -12.25 1.94
N GLY A 59 10.60 -10.98 1.51
CA GLY A 59 11.50 -10.44 0.50
C GLY A 59 11.13 -10.90 -0.93
N SER A 60 11.51 -10.10 -1.93
CA SER A 60 11.21 -10.37 -3.35
C SER A 60 11.91 -11.61 -3.94
N ASP A 61 12.88 -12.16 -3.21
CA ASP A 61 13.62 -13.36 -3.61
C ASP A 61 12.80 -14.64 -3.41
N TRP A 62 11.81 -14.61 -2.52
CA TRP A 62 10.94 -15.74 -2.21
C TRP A 62 9.61 -15.65 -2.97
N GLU A 63 9.03 -16.80 -3.30
CA GLU A 63 7.79 -16.85 -4.07
C GLU A 63 6.62 -16.19 -3.33
N GLU A 64 6.56 -16.39 -2.02
CA GLU A 64 5.62 -15.79 -1.09
C GLU A 64 5.71 -14.26 -1.13
N GLY A 65 6.93 -13.71 -1.06
CA GLY A 65 7.16 -12.28 -1.14
C GLY A 65 6.78 -11.68 -2.49
N ARG A 66 7.09 -12.37 -3.61
CA ARG A 66 6.63 -11.95 -4.96
C ARG A 66 5.11 -11.95 -5.09
N LYS A 67 4.44 -12.97 -4.54
CA LYS A 67 2.97 -13.05 -4.53
C LYS A 67 2.36 -11.92 -3.71
N ALA A 68 2.90 -11.66 -2.52
CA ALA A 68 2.47 -10.56 -1.65
C ALA A 68 2.69 -9.19 -2.33
N LYS A 69 3.87 -8.97 -2.94
CA LYS A 69 4.20 -7.79 -3.74
C LYS A 69 3.20 -7.56 -4.87
N LYS A 70 2.93 -8.59 -5.68
CA LYS A 70 1.95 -8.52 -6.77
C LYS A 70 0.53 -8.23 -6.25
N ALA A 71 0.13 -8.87 -5.17
CA ALA A 71 -1.18 -8.63 -4.55
C ALA A 71 -1.33 -7.20 -4.04
N ALA A 72 -0.29 -6.63 -3.41
CA ALA A 72 -0.29 -5.24 -2.96
C ALA A 72 -0.44 -4.26 -4.14
N ILE A 73 0.32 -4.46 -5.23
CA ILE A 73 0.21 -3.63 -6.44
C ILE A 73 -1.20 -3.70 -7.02
N VAL A 74 -1.78 -4.89 -7.16
CA VAL A 74 -3.14 -5.05 -7.70
C VAL A 74 -4.18 -4.34 -6.83
N LYS A 75 -4.06 -4.39 -5.51
CA LYS A 75 -4.96 -3.65 -4.62
C LYS A 75 -4.78 -2.13 -4.76
N LEU A 76 -3.55 -1.64 -4.88
CA LEU A 76 -3.28 -0.20 -5.11
C LEU A 76 -3.82 0.28 -6.46
N GLN A 77 -3.71 -0.52 -7.52
CA GLN A 77 -4.30 -0.22 -8.82
C GLN A 77 -5.83 -0.09 -8.74
N LYS A 78 -6.50 -0.88 -7.91
CA LYS A 78 -7.95 -0.72 -7.66
C LYS A 78 -8.28 0.59 -6.95
N VAL A 79 -7.41 1.07 -6.06
CA VAL A 79 -7.56 2.38 -5.40
C VAL A 79 -7.35 3.53 -6.39
N ILE A 80 -6.47 3.37 -7.38
CA ILE A 80 -6.27 4.36 -8.45
C ILE A 80 -7.51 4.46 -9.35
N ALA A 81 -8.16 3.33 -9.63
CA ALA A 81 -9.33 3.25 -10.52
C ALA A 81 -10.66 3.63 -9.87
N ALA A 82 -10.72 3.80 -8.54
CA ALA A 82 -11.92 4.10 -7.77
C ALA A 82 -12.00 5.58 -7.38
#